data_AF-X1N3F5-F1
#
_entry.id   AF-X1N3F5-F1
#
_cell.length_a   1.000
_cell.length_b   1.000
_cell.length_c   1.000
_cell.angle_alpha   90.00
_cell.angle_beta   90.00
_cell.angle_gamma   90.00
#
_symmetry.space_group_name_H-M   'P 1'
#
loop_
_entity.id
_entity.type
_entity.pdbx_description
1 polymer ?
#
loop_
_entity_poly.entity_id
_entity_poly.type
_entity_poly.pdbx_seq_one_letter_code
_entity_poly.pdbx_strand_id
1 'polypeptide(L)'
;MEPTSLRIQRTATNLLMNYVQLVPGVPTRMHFTDDYKIDRTIADKETGKPKKIKSLVFWVDELEGVDAARTFSILSQKLAAHFEPFLPDKEYIHYDFIVTQIGDGFLKDWNVQPIRRPETE
;
A
#
# COMPACT_ATOMS: atom_id res chain seq x y z
N MET A 1 -8.38 -46.02 -3.64
CA MET A 1 -8.38 -45.21 -2.41
C MET A 1 -7.66 -43.93 -2.71
N GLU A 2 -8.41 -42.86 -2.87
CA GLU A 2 -8.00 -41.45 -3.04
C GLU A 2 -9.21 -40.64 -2.50
N PRO A 3 -9.06 -39.39 -2.02
CA PRO A 3 -7.87 -38.74 -1.46
C PRO A 3 -8.18 -37.95 -0.15
N THR A 4 -7.15 -37.67 0.66
CA THR A 4 -7.25 -36.72 1.79
C THR A 4 -6.05 -35.77 1.80
N SER A 5 -6.35 -34.49 1.57
CA SER A 5 -5.78 -33.28 2.21
C SER A 5 -5.61 -32.18 1.16
N LEU A 6 -6.65 -31.37 0.92
CA LEU A 6 -6.87 -30.06 1.56
C LEU A 6 -5.66 -29.10 1.52
N ARG A 7 -5.95 -27.89 1.02
CA ARG A 7 -5.15 -26.64 0.98
C ARG A 7 -4.16 -26.44 -0.17
N ILE A 8 -4.66 -26.48 -1.39
CA ILE A 8 -4.21 -25.54 -2.43
C ILE A 8 -5.45 -24.92 -3.08
N GLN A 9 -6.26 -24.22 -2.28
CA GLN A 9 -7.37 -23.40 -2.78
C GLN A 9 -7.29 -22.04 -2.11
N ARG A 10 -6.40 -21.18 -2.63
CA ARG A 10 -6.46 -19.71 -2.48
C ARG A 10 -5.50 -18.95 -3.42
N THR A 11 -4.98 -19.58 -4.46
CA THR A 11 -4.06 -18.95 -5.43
C THR A 11 -4.70 -18.84 -6.81
N ALA A 12 -5.96 -18.41 -6.86
CA ALA A 12 -6.57 -17.97 -8.09
C ALA A 12 -7.56 -16.87 -7.74
N THR A 13 -7.17 -15.61 -7.97
CA THR A 13 -7.94 -14.50 -8.55
C THR A 13 -7.22 -13.19 -8.21
N ASN A 14 -6.35 -12.72 -9.11
CA ASN A 14 -6.01 -11.29 -9.38
C ASN A 14 -4.71 -11.19 -10.21
N LEU A 15 -4.64 -11.95 -11.30
CA LEU A 15 -3.67 -11.75 -12.38
C LEU A 15 -4.12 -10.50 -13.17
N LEU A 16 -3.64 -9.30 -12.79
CA LEU A 16 -3.64 -8.02 -13.55
C LEU A 16 -3.58 -6.77 -12.65
N MET A 17 -3.61 -6.91 -11.31
CA MET A 17 -3.52 -5.74 -10.43
C MET A 17 -2.04 -5.37 -10.21
N ASN A 18 -1.55 -4.41 -11.01
CA ASN A 18 -0.21 -3.80 -10.84
C ASN A 18 -0.14 -2.85 -9.63
N TYR A 19 -1.03 -3.04 -8.65
CA TYR A 19 -1.11 -2.20 -7.46
C TYR A 19 -1.29 -3.03 -6.18
N VAL A 20 -0.78 -2.50 -5.07
CA VAL A 20 -0.95 -3.07 -3.74
C VAL A 20 -2.30 -2.62 -3.16
N GLN A 21 -3.09 -3.59 -2.70
CA GLN A 21 -4.35 -3.35 -2.01
C GLN A 21 -4.23 -3.82 -0.56
N LEU A 22 -4.39 -2.87 0.37
CA LEU A 22 -4.42 -3.19 1.80
C LEU A 22 -5.69 -3.95 2.16
N VAL A 23 -5.54 -5.01 2.97
CA VAL A 23 -6.66 -5.74 3.56
C VAL A 23 -6.88 -5.22 4.99
N PRO A 24 -8.10 -4.80 5.38
CA PRO A 24 -8.36 -4.33 6.74
C PRO A 24 -7.93 -5.35 7.79
N GLY A 25 -7.24 -4.88 8.83
CA GLY A 25 -6.72 -5.69 9.94
C GLY A 25 -5.50 -6.55 9.62
N VAL A 26 -5.04 -6.59 8.37
CA VAL A 26 -3.84 -7.33 7.96
C VAL A 26 -2.66 -6.34 7.85
N PRO A 27 -1.61 -6.48 8.68
CA PRO A 27 -0.38 -5.73 8.49
C PRO A 27 0.25 -6.11 7.15
N THR A 28 0.60 -5.11 6.34
CA THR A 28 1.26 -5.31 5.04
C THR A 28 2.63 -4.64 5.06
N ARG A 29 3.71 -5.40 4.88
CA ARG A 29 5.08 -4.88 4.82
C ARG A 29 5.47 -4.58 3.37
N MET A 30 5.91 -3.35 3.13
CA MET A 30 6.33 -2.87 1.82
C MET A 30 7.66 -2.13 1.92
N HIS A 31 8.45 -2.20 0.85
CA HIS A 31 9.56 -1.30 0.59
C HIS A 31 9.30 -0.50 -0.68
N PHE A 32 9.89 0.69 -0.76
CA PHE A 32 9.71 1.60 -1.88
C PHE A 32 11.05 2.08 -2.42
N THR A 33 11.11 2.28 -3.73
CA THR A 33 12.31 2.79 -4.42
C THR A 33 12.08 4.09 -5.18
N ASP A 34 10.81 4.43 -5.45
CA ASP A 34 10.46 5.69 -6.10
C ASP A 34 9.07 6.17 -5.68
N ASP A 35 8.82 7.46 -5.86
CA ASP A 35 7.54 8.09 -5.57
C ASP A 35 7.18 9.17 -6.59
N TYR A 36 5.89 9.39 -6.78
CA TYR A 36 5.38 10.53 -7.54
C TYR A 36 3.99 10.95 -7.05
N LYS A 37 3.63 12.21 -7.35
CA LYS A 37 2.30 12.76 -7.07
C LYS A 37 1.53 12.92 -8.38
N ILE A 38 0.28 12.47 -8.39
CA ILE A 38 -0.63 12.59 -9.55
C ILE A 38 -1.98 13.17 -9.14
N ASP A 39 -2.47 14.14 -9.91
CA ASP A 39 -3.83 14.66 -9.76
C ASP A 39 -4.83 13.66 -10.35
N ARG A 40 -5.86 13.30 -9.57
CA ARG A 40 -6.94 12.40 -9.98
C ARG A 40 -8.28 13.07 -9.79
N THR A 41 -9.19 12.84 -10.74
CA THR A 41 -10.60 13.22 -10.59
C THR A 41 -11.36 11.99 -10.12
N ILE A 42 -11.95 12.05 -8.94
CA ILE A 42 -12.80 10.99 -8.38
C ILE A 42 -14.24 11.51 -8.24
N ALA A 43 -15.22 10.61 -8.32
CA ALA A 43 -16.58 10.94 -7.95
C ALA A 43 -16.67 11.06 -6.42
N ASP A 44 -17.19 12.19 -5.94
CA ASP A 44 -17.51 12.38 -4.54
C ASP A 44 -18.65 11.42 -4.14
N LYS A 45 -18.44 10.64 -3.07
CA LYS A 45 -19.38 9.57 -2.69
C LYS A 45 -20.70 10.11 -2.14
N GLU A 46 -20.73 11.33 -1.62
CA GLU A 46 -21.92 11.92 -1.01
C GLU A 46 -22.73 12.71 -2.04
N THR A 47 -22.04 13.41 -2.95
CA THR A 47 -22.67 14.36 -3.88
C THR A 47 -22.65 13.90 -5.33
N GLY A 48 -21.88 12.86 -5.67
CA GLY A 48 -21.69 12.36 -7.04
C GLY A 48 -20.88 13.30 -7.95
N LYS A 49 -20.49 14.48 -7.46
CA LYS A 49 -19.76 15.49 -8.24
C LYS A 49 -18.29 15.11 -8.39
N PRO A 50 -17.64 15.44 -9.51
CA PRO A 50 -16.21 15.23 -9.66
C PRO A 50 -15.42 16.10 -8.69
N LYS A 51 -14.51 15.48 -7.95
CA LYS A 51 -13.57 16.11 -7.03
C LYS A 51 -12.15 15.80 -7.48
N LYS A 52 -11.31 16.83 -7.56
CA LYS A 52 -9.87 16.66 -7.80
C LYS A 52 -9.16 16.36 -6.49
N ILE A 53 -8.36 15.32 -6.47
CA ILE A 53 -7.52 14.93 -5.32
C ILE A 53 -6.10 14.64 -5.80
N LYS A 54 -5.12 14.92 -4.94
CA LYS A 54 -3.73 14.50 -5.16
C LYS A 54 -3.51 13.13 -4.57
N SER A 55 -2.98 12.22 -5.38
CA SER A 55 -2.55 10.89 -4.97
C SER A 55 -1.04 10.88 -4.82
N LEU A 56 -0.54 10.39 -3.69
CA LEU A 56 0.85 9.96 -3.56
C LEU A 56 0.95 8.52 -4.06
N VAL A 57 1.93 8.19 -4.89
CA VAL A 57 2.12 6.85 -5.43
C VAL A 57 3.57 6.44 -5.23
N PHE A 58 3.76 5.25 -4.66
CA PHE A 58 5.08 4.63 -4.52
C PHE A 58 5.24 3.48 -5.51
N TRP A 59 6.47 3.29 -6.00
CA TRP A 59 6.90 2.05 -6.63
C TRP A 59 7.37 1.08 -5.56
N VAL A 60 6.74 -0.10 -5.51
CA VAL A 60 6.97 -1.17 -4.54
C VAL A 60 7.82 -2.23 -5.19
N ASP A 61 9.10 -2.29 -4.82
CA ASP A 61 10.08 -3.28 -5.24
C ASP A 61 10.12 -4.51 -4.32
N GLU A 62 9.60 -4.42 -3.08
CA GLU A 62 9.46 -5.56 -2.17
C GLU A 62 8.11 -5.53 -1.45
N LEU A 63 7.43 -6.68 -1.41
CA LEU A 63 6.16 -6.88 -0.71
C LEU A 63 6.24 -8.17 0.11
N GLU A 64 6.05 -8.07 1.42
CA GLU A 64 6.17 -9.20 2.36
C GLU A 64 7.52 -9.95 2.28
N GLY A 65 8.62 -9.24 2.03
CA GLY A 65 9.94 -9.85 1.90
C GLY A 65 10.23 -10.50 0.55
N VAL A 66 9.35 -10.31 -0.44
CA VAL A 66 9.48 -10.88 -1.78
C VAL A 66 9.53 -9.77 -2.82
N ASP A 67 10.43 -9.92 -3.80
CA ASP A 67 10.53 -9.02 -4.95
C ASP A 67 9.16 -8.81 -5.59
N ALA A 68 8.80 -7.54 -5.75
CA ALA A 68 7.56 -7.08 -6.32
C ALA A 68 7.83 -6.03 -7.41
N ALA A 69 6.87 -5.88 -8.31
CA ALA A 69 6.87 -4.82 -9.30
C ALA A 69 5.46 -4.24 -9.36
N ARG A 70 5.09 -3.49 -8.30
CA ARG A 70 3.72 -2.98 -8.10
C ARG A 70 3.76 -1.54 -7.66
N THR A 71 2.61 -0.87 -7.76
CA THR A 71 2.44 0.49 -7.25
C THR A 71 1.60 0.51 -5.99
N PHE A 72 1.91 1.39 -5.04
CA PHE A 72 1.04 1.65 -3.90
C PHE A 72 0.50 3.08 -3.98
N SER A 73 -0.80 3.20 -4.28
CA SER A 73 -1.47 4.49 -4.49
C SER A 73 -2.23 4.93 -3.25
N ILE A 74 -1.84 6.05 -2.68
CA ILE A 74 -2.45 6.65 -1.49
C ILE A 74 -3.31 7.85 -1.90
N LEU A 75 -4.63 7.68 -1.80
CA LEU A 75 -5.62 8.74 -2.04
C LEU A 75 -6.02 9.49 -0.76
N SER A 76 -5.79 8.88 0.40
CA SER A 76 -6.13 9.46 1.70
C SER A 76 -5.03 10.41 2.13
N GLN A 77 -5.39 11.67 2.38
CA GLN A 77 -4.46 12.65 2.95
C GLN A 77 -3.94 12.21 4.32
N LYS A 78 -4.79 11.57 5.14
CA LYS A 78 -4.40 11.05 6.46
C LYS A 78 -3.31 10.00 6.35
N LEU A 79 -3.46 9.04 5.42
CA LEU A 79 -2.44 8.03 5.19
C LEU A 79 -1.16 8.66 4.61
N ALA A 80 -1.29 9.58 3.65
CA ALA A 80 -0.15 10.24 3.03
C ALA A 80 0.71 11.00 4.06
N ALA A 81 0.09 11.63 5.05
CA ALA A 81 0.79 12.35 6.12
C ALA A 81 1.78 11.48 6.92
N HIS A 82 1.56 10.16 7.02
CA HIS A 82 2.52 9.25 7.67
C HIS A 82 3.82 9.10 6.87
N PHE A 83 3.78 9.31 5.56
CA PHE A 83 4.93 9.17 4.67
C PHE A 83 5.63 10.51 4.39
N GLU A 84 4.96 11.64 4.62
CA GLU A 84 5.52 12.98 4.37
C GLU A 84 6.92 13.21 4.97
N PRO A 85 7.24 12.77 6.20
CA PRO A 85 8.58 12.93 6.77
C PRO A 85 9.69 12.22 5.99
N PHE A 86 9.35 11.16 5.23
CA PHE A 86 10.31 10.32 4.52
C PHE A 86 10.46 10.67 3.04
N LEU A 87 9.64 11.59 2.52
CA LEU A 87 9.70 12.04 1.13
C LEU A 87 10.94 12.87 0.78
N PRO A 88 11.45 13.77 1.65
CA PRO A 88 12.68 14.50 1.37
C PRO A 88 13.83 13.54 1.08
N ASP A 89 14.57 13.81 0.00
CA ASP A 89 15.73 13.02 -0.45
C ASP A 89 15.46 11.51 -0.61
N LYS A 90 14.19 11.11 -0.73
CA LYS A 90 13.74 9.70 -0.79
C LYS A 90 14.19 8.87 0.41
N GLU A 91 14.18 9.45 1.60
CA GLU A 91 14.59 8.77 2.84
C GLU A 91 13.81 7.45 3.08
N TYR A 92 12.60 7.32 2.54
CA TYR A 92 11.81 6.08 2.57
C TYR A 92 12.53 4.84 2.01
N ILE A 93 13.56 4.98 1.16
CA ILE A 93 14.35 3.86 0.62
C ILE A 93 15.13 3.13 1.73
N HIS A 94 15.36 3.78 2.87
CA HIS A 94 16.06 3.18 4.01
C HIS A 94 15.12 2.46 4.98
N TYR A 95 13.83 2.32 4.65
CA TYR A 95 12.82 1.81 5.56
C TYR A 95 11.91 0.78 4.90
N ASP A 96 11.55 -0.25 5.65
CA ASP A 96 10.35 -1.03 5.39
C ASP A 96 9.17 -0.39 6.14
N PHE A 97 8.02 -0.31 5.48
CA PHE A 97 6.80 0.20 6.07
C PHE A 97 5.81 -0.93 6.29
N ILE A 98 5.46 -1.17 7.56
CA ILE A 98 4.33 -2.03 7.90
C ILE A 98 3.08 -1.15 8.01
N VAL A 99 2.14 -1.35 7.10
CA VAL A 99 0.89 -0.59 7.03
C VAL A 99 -0.28 -1.51 7.40
N THR A 100 -1.00 -1.17 8.45
CA THR A 100 -2.23 -1.86 8.86
C THR A 100 -3.40 -0.92 8.71
N GLN A 101 -4.33 -1.23 7.81
CA GLN A 101 -5.59 -0.50 7.73
C GLN A 101 -6.51 -0.93 8.88
N ILE A 102 -7.06 0.05 9.61
CA ILE A 102 -8.00 -0.15 10.71
C ILE A 102 -9.38 0.34 10.26
N GLY A 103 -10.41 -0.48 10.48
CA GLY A 103 -11.79 -0.14 10.13
C GLY A 103 -12.07 -0.03 8.62
N ASP A 104 -13.29 0.40 8.32
CA ASP A 104 -13.80 0.65 6.98
C ASP A 104 -14.63 1.94 6.91
N GLY A 105 -15.01 2.34 5.69
CA GLY A 105 -15.88 3.50 5.47
C GLY A 105 -15.33 4.81 6.06
N PHE A 106 -16.15 5.45 6.90
CA PHE A 106 -15.84 6.72 7.56
C PHE A 106 -14.84 6.57 8.72
N LEU A 107 -14.82 5.41 9.37
CA LEU A 107 -13.91 5.12 10.50
C LEU A 107 -12.56 4.58 10.03
N LYS A 108 -12.26 4.72 8.74
CA LYS A 108 -11.04 4.22 8.13
C LYS A 108 -9.83 4.96 8.69
N ASP A 109 -8.92 4.19 9.28
CA ASP A 109 -7.66 4.67 9.82
C ASP A 109 -6.50 3.77 9.39
N TRP A 110 -5.27 4.19 9.69
CA TRP A 110 -4.07 3.43 9.40
C TRP A 110 -3.08 3.52 10.55
N ASN A 111 -2.50 2.38 10.88
CA ASN A 111 -1.26 2.34 11.64
C ASN A 111 -0.11 2.14 10.65
N VAL A 112 0.90 3.01 10.69
CA VAL A 112 2.08 2.93 9.83
C VAL A 112 3.30 2.84 10.73
N GLN A 113 4.06 1.77 10.59
CA GLN A 113 5.27 1.51 11.37
C GLN A 113 6.48 1.46 10.42
N PRO A 114 7.34 2.48 10.44
CA PRO A 114 8.60 2.46 9.70
C PRO A 114 9.64 1.62 10.46
N ILE A 115 10.32 0.72 9.76
CA ILE A 115 11.41 -0.11 10.26
C ILE A 115 12.63 0.19 9.42
N ARG A 116 13.67 0.76 10.04
CA ARG A 116 14.92 1.07 9.33
C ARG A 116 15.55 -0.24 8.85
N ARG A 117 15.87 -0.30 7.56
CA ARG A 117 16.61 -1.42 6.97
C ARG A 117 18.04 -1.45 7.53
N PRO A 118 18.63 -2.63 7.72
CA PRO A 118 20.04 -2.72 8.05
C PRO A 118 20.84 -2.08 6.90
N GLU A 119 21.86 -1.31 7.26
CA GLU A 119 22.82 -0.82 6.28
C GLU A 119 23.56 -2.04 5.74
N THR A 120 23.37 -2.34 4.45
CA THR A 120 24.17 -3.37 3.78
C THR A 120 25.59 -2.81 3.62
N GLU A 121 26.53 -3.38 4.39
CA GLU A 121 27.98 -3.12 4.29
C GLU A 121 28.56 -3.48 2.91
#